data_AF-A0A9E6BC76-F1
#
_entry.id   AF-A0A9E6BC76-F1
#
_cell.length_a   1.000
_cell.length_b   1.000
_cell.length_c   1.000
_cell.angle_alpha   90.00
_cell.angle_beta   90.00
_cell.angle_gamma   90.00
#
_symmetry.space_group_name_H-M   'P 1'
#
loop_
_entity.id
_entity.type
_entity.pdbx_description
1 polymer ?
#
loop_
_entity_poly.entity_id
_entity_poly.type
_entity_poly.pdbx_seq_one_letter_code
_entity_poly.pdbx_strand_id
1 'polypeptide(L)'
;MNMRKFVAISIILILLLLPRDMVFCNDNLTPIMGSGSLPADKMASFLYSGNDKKGLNPIDKDYALSFVEATIRLSNLEGVNYDIAFALMIHETGYLNFGGDVSPSQNNFGGLGATGGGSKGASFPDMETGILAVIQHLKCYGSDEPLVTELIDPRWQEKLRGKAVYAQWLGYADNPNGTGWANPGKGYGDRLIAVVEKVSGYEYVVLGEKDGDRKAAGGV
;
A
#
# COMPACT_ATOMS: atom_id res chain seq x y z
N MET A 1 -4.93 62.51 3.66
CA MET A 1 -4.77 61.60 2.51
C MET A 1 -4.43 60.22 3.06
N ASN A 2 -5.33 59.24 2.91
CA ASN A 2 -5.40 58.04 3.75
C ASN A 2 -4.24 57.04 3.55
N MET A 3 -3.32 56.99 4.51
CA MET A 3 -2.16 56.09 4.59
C MET A 3 -2.53 54.59 4.59
N ARG A 4 -3.79 54.25 4.88
CA ARG A 4 -4.32 52.88 4.81
C ARG A 4 -4.48 52.34 3.38
N LYS A 5 -4.60 53.21 2.36
CA LYS A 5 -4.76 52.75 0.97
C LYS A 5 -3.43 52.32 0.33
N PHE A 6 -2.30 52.89 0.74
CA PHE A 6 -1.00 52.56 0.15
C PHE A 6 -0.43 51.22 0.62
N VAL A 7 -0.59 50.87 1.90
CA VAL A 7 -0.15 49.55 2.41
C VAL A 7 -0.95 48.41 1.77
N ALA A 8 -2.26 48.60 1.54
CA ALA A 8 -3.11 47.59 0.90
C ALA A 8 -2.76 47.39 -0.59
N ILE A 9 -2.44 48.46 -1.32
CA ILE A 9 -2.06 48.38 -2.75
C ILE A 9 -0.69 47.70 -2.92
N SER A 10 0.26 47.93 -2.01
CA SER A 10 1.58 47.28 -2.06
C SER A 10 1.54 45.78 -1.73
N ILE A 11 0.67 45.33 -0.85
CA ILE A 11 0.52 43.89 -0.53
C ILE A 11 -0.15 43.13 -1.69
N ILE A 12 -1.13 43.74 -2.36
CA ILE A 12 -1.81 43.13 -3.52
C ILE A 12 -0.85 43.02 -4.72
N LEU A 13 0.06 43.99 -4.90
CA LEU A 13 1.03 43.96 -6.00
C LEU A 13 2.11 42.87 -5.81
N ILE A 14 2.47 42.54 -4.56
CA ILE A 14 3.40 41.43 -4.25
C ILE A 14 2.75 40.06 -4.50
N LEU A 15 1.43 39.92 -4.27
CA LEU A 15 0.68 38.69 -4.58
C LEU A 15 0.48 38.44 -6.08
N LEU A 16 0.67 39.44 -6.93
CA LEU A 16 0.52 39.33 -8.39
C LEU A 16 1.85 39.03 -9.12
N LEU A 17 2.98 39.05 -8.42
CA LEU A 17 4.32 38.76 -8.96
C LEU A 17 4.84 37.38 -8.57
N LEU A 18 4.13 36.64 -7.73
CA LEU A 18 4.41 35.23 -7.48
C LEU A 18 3.80 34.40 -8.63
N PRO A 19 4.52 33.43 -9.20
CA PRO A 19 3.95 32.55 -10.23
C PRO A 19 2.65 31.93 -9.71
N ARG A 20 1.58 32.02 -10.52
CA ARG A 20 0.26 31.41 -10.22
C ARG A 20 0.28 29.88 -10.13
N ASP A 21 1.44 29.28 -10.38
CA ASP A 21 1.68 27.84 -10.31
C ASP A 21 2.55 27.45 -9.10
N MET A 22 2.59 28.27 -8.05
CA MET A 22 3.10 27.77 -6.76
C MET A 22 2.05 26.85 -6.13
N VAL A 23 1.86 25.69 -6.76
CA VAL A 23 1.36 24.48 -6.12
C VAL A 23 2.32 24.23 -4.96
N PHE A 24 1.84 24.41 -3.75
CA PHE A 24 2.50 23.83 -2.60
C PHE A 24 2.36 22.31 -2.73
N CYS A 25 3.30 21.67 -3.43
CA CYS A 25 3.48 20.22 -3.37
C CYS A 25 3.93 19.91 -1.94
N ASN A 26 2.96 19.56 -1.10
CA ASN A 26 3.27 19.00 0.21
C ASN A 26 3.61 17.52 -0.01
N ASP A 27 4.70 17.26 -0.74
CA ASP A 27 5.03 15.93 -1.24
C ASP A 27 5.89 15.19 -0.23
N ASN A 28 5.30 14.84 0.91
CA ASN A 28 5.87 13.76 1.73
C ASN A 28 5.63 12.43 1.00
N LEU A 29 6.39 12.19 -0.07
CA LEU A 29 6.39 10.93 -0.79
C LEU A 29 6.82 9.80 0.14
N THR A 30 6.19 8.64 0.00
CA THR A 30 6.40 7.51 0.91
C THR A 30 7.32 6.49 0.26
N PRO A 31 8.53 6.25 0.79
CA PRO A 31 9.45 5.27 0.24
C PRO A 31 8.86 3.85 0.25
N ILE A 32 9.11 3.09 -0.83
CA ILE A 32 8.77 1.66 -0.88
C ILE A 32 9.70 0.84 0.01
N MET A 33 10.97 1.24 0.10
CA MET A 33 11.96 0.59 0.96
C MET A 33 11.95 1.21 2.37
N GLY A 34 12.27 0.40 3.38
CA GLY A 34 12.29 0.80 4.78
C GLY A 34 11.29 0.00 5.62
N SER A 35 11.06 0.44 6.86
CA SER A 35 10.13 -0.21 7.77
C SER A 35 8.75 0.43 7.70
N GLY A 36 7.71 -0.40 7.79
CA GLY A 36 6.35 0.08 8.08
C GLY A 36 6.20 0.45 9.55
N SER A 37 5.04 1.00 9.88
CA SER A 37 4.71 1.51 11.22
C SER A 37 3.35 1.06 11.75
N LEU A 38 2.50 0.44 10.91
CA LEU A 38 1.15 0.05 11.32
C LEU A 38 1.18 -1.16 12.27
N PRO A 39 0.42 -1.14 13.37
CA PRO A 39 0.27 -2.29 14.25
C PRO A 39 -0.41 -3.48 13.55
N ALA A 40 0.12 -4.69 13.75
CA ALA A 40 -0.33 -5.91 13.09
C ALA A 40 -1.81 -6.25 13.40
N ASP A 41 -2.21 -6.10 14.66
CA ASP A 41 -3.58 -6.29 15.14
C ASP A 41 -4.57 -5.33 14.49
N LYS A 42 -4.16 -4.08 14.26
CA LYS A 42 -4.94 -3.08 13.52
C LYS A 42 -5.08 -3.45 12.05
N MET A 43 -3.99 -3.82 11.38
CA MET A 43 -4.00 -4.26 9.98
C MET A 43 -4.90 -5.50 9.79
N ALA A 44 -4.76 -6.49 10.68
CA ALA A 44 -5.55 -7.73 10.62
C ALA A 44 -7.04 -7.46 10.85
N SER A 45 -7.38 -6.61 11.83
CA SER A 45 -8.76 -6.19 12.07
C SER A 45 -9.36 -5.43 10.88
N PHE A 46 -8.58 -4.55 10.26
CA PHE A 46 -8.99 -3.79 9.08
C PHE A 46 -9.25 -4.71 7.88
N LEU A 47 -8.32 -5.62 7.59
CA LEU A 47 -8.49 -6.64 6.54
C LEU A 47 -9.72 -7.50 6.81
N TYR A 48 -9.86 -8.03 8.03
CA TYR A 48 -10.97 -8.91 8.39
C TYR A 48 -12.32 -8.21 8.23
N SER A 49 -12.45 -6.96 8.68
CA SER A 49 -13.69 -6.18 8.56
C SER A 49 -14.05 -5.81 7.13
N GLY A 50 -13.07 -5.57 6.27
CA GLY A 50 -13.29 -5.22 4.86
C GLY A 50 -13.58 -6.42 3.95
N ASN A 51 -13.23 -7.63 4.38
CA ASN A 51 -13.47 -8.86 3.62
C ASN A 51 -14.94 -9.30 3.69
N ASP A 52 -15.52 -9.66 2.55
CA ASP A 52 -16.91 -10.12 2.44
C ASP A 52 -17.03 -11.57 2.88
N LYS A 53 -17.70 -11.78 4.03
CA LYS A 53 -17.92 -13.11 4.62
C LYS A 53 -18.87 -14.00 3.82
N LYS A 54 -19.48 -13.48 2.76
CA LYS A 54 -20.31 -14.23 1.81
C LYS A 54 -19.74 -14.22 0.39
N GLY A 55 -18.54 -13.65 0.22
CA GLY A 55 -17.88 -13.49 -1.07
C GLY A 55 -17.20 -14.75 -1.57
N LEU A 56 -16.34 -14.58 -2.59
CA LEU A 56 -15.61 -15.68 -3.22
C LEU A 56 -14.51 -16.27 -2.34
N ASN A 57 -14.02 -15.49 -1.37
CA ASN A 57 -12.95 -15.88 -0.46
C ASN A 57 -13.20 -15.31 0.95
N PRO A 58 -14.17 -15.89 1.69
CA PRO A 58 -14.40 -15.48 3.06
C PRO A 58 -13.22 -15.93 3.93
N ILE A 59 -12.64 -14.98 4.67
CA ILE A 59 -11.55 -15.25 5.62
C ILE A 59 -12.04 -15.10 7.07
N ASP A 60 -11.49 -15.91 7.96
CA ASP A 60 -11.63 -15.74 9.41
C ASP A 60 -10.56 -14.77 9.98
N LYS A 61 -10.60 -14.57 11.30
CA LYS A 61 -9.68 -13.67 12.00
C LYS A 61 -8.26 -14.22 12.05
N ASP A 62 -8.11 -15.54 12.15
CA ASP A 62 -6.81 -16.20 12.29
C ASP A 62 -6.04 -16.15 10.97
N TYR A 63 -6.73 -16.35 9.84
CA TYR A 63 -6.16 -16.14 8.51
C TYR A 63 -5.76 -14.68 8.30
N ALA A 64 -6.60 -13.72 8.69
CA ALA A 64 -6.27 -12.30 8.55
C ALA A 64 -5.02 -11.92 9.36
N LEU A 65 -4.88 -12.43 10.59
CA LEU A 65 -3.69 -12.23 11.41
C LEU A 65 -2.46 -12.89 10.76
N SER A 66 -2.57 -14.15 10.35
CA SER A 66 -1.48 -14.90 9.72
C SER A 66 -0.98 -14.22 8.42
N PHE A 67 -1.91 -13.70 7.60
CA PHE A 67 -1.58 -12.94 6.39
C PHE A 67 -0.76 -11.68 6.72
N VAL A 68 -1.17 -10.92 7.74
CA VAL A 68 -0.48 -9.70 8.16
C VAL A 68 0.89 -10.01 8.78
N GLU A 69 0.98 -11.00 9.66
CA GLU A 69 2.25 -11.40 10.27
C GLU A 69 3.26 -11.88 9.22
N ALA A 70 2.80 -12.66 8.23
CA ALA A 70 3.63 -13.07 7.10
C ALA A 70 4.08 -11.86 6.27
N THR A 71 3.18 -10.91 5.99
CA THR A 71 3.50 -9.66 5.28
C THR A 71 4.58 -8.87 6.00
N ILE A 72 4.44 -8.65 7.31
CA ILE A 72 5.40 -7.90 8.11
C ILE A 72 6.76 -8.62 8.12
N ARG A 73 6.78 -9.93 8.42
CA ARG A 73 8.01 -10.72 8.51
C ARG A 73 8.77 -10.74 7.19
N LEU A 74 8.10 -11.04 6.08
CA LEU A 74 8.72 -11.14 4.76
C LEU A 74 9.16 -9.77 4.22
N SER A 75 8.38 -8.71 4.50
CA SER A 75 8.75 -7.36 4.06
C SER A 75 9.98 -6.86 4.81
N ASN A 76 10.04 -7.08 6.13
CA ASN A 76 11.22 -6.76 6.93
C ASN A 76 12.46 -7.53 6.48
N LEU A 77 12.31 -8.80 6.08
CA LEU A 77 13.40 -9.61 5.54
C LEU A 77 13.99 -9.02 4.25
N GLU A 78 13.13 -8.53 3.34
CA GLU A 78 13.57 -7.92 2.08
C GLU A 78 13.88 -6.41 2.19
N GLY A 79 13.57 -5.78 3.34
CA GLY A 79 13.72 -4.35 3.57
C GLY A 79 12.64 -3.48 2.92
N VAL A 80 11.48 -4.05 2.61
CA VAL A 80 10.32 -3.36 2.01
C VAL A 80 9.39 -2.86 3.12
N ASN A 81 8.80 -1.69 2.91
CA ASN A 81 7.82 -1.11 3.81
C ASN A 81 6.54 -1.95 3.81
N TYR A 82 6.27 -2.65 4.91
CA TYR A 82 5.12 -3.55 5.04
C TYR A 82 3.76 -2.83 4.99
N ASP A 83 3.70 -1.53 5.32
CA ASP A 83 2.47 -0.74 5.20
C ASP A 83 2.06 -0.63 3.71
N ILE A 84 3.05 -0.38 2.84
CA ILE A 84 2.85 -0.27 1.39
C ILE A 84 2.55 -1.64 0.77
N ALA A 85 3.28 -2.69 1.16
CA ALA A 85 3.03 -4.05 0.68
C ALA A 85 1.62 -4.52 1.04
N PHE A 86 1.20 -4.31 2.29
CA PHE A 86 -0.16 -4.59 2.74
C PHE A 86 -1.18 -3.77 1.96
N ALA A 87 -1.02 -2.44 1.91
CA ALA A 87 -1.96 -1.55 1.21
C ALA A 87 -2.15 -1.93 -0.26
N LEU A 88 -1.07 -2.28 -0.96
CA LEU A 88 -1.11 -2.79 -2.33
C LEU A 88 -1.95 -4.06 -2.41
N MET A 89 -1.65 -5.08 -1.60
CA MET A 89 -2.38 -6.34 -1.64
C MET A 89 -3.87 -6.16 -1.30
N ILE A 90 -4.20 -5.29 -0.34
CA ILE A 90 -5.59 -4.96 -0.01
C ILE A 90 -6.28 -4.24 -1.18
N HIS A 91 -5.60 -3.32 -1.85
CA HIS A 91 -6.13 -2.59 -3.00
C HIS A 91 -6.40 -3.52 -4.19
N GLU A 92 -5.41 -4.33 -4.57
CA GLU A 92 -5.46 -5.22 -5.74
C GLU A 92 -6.52 -6.31 -5.60
N THR A 93 -6.63 -6.89 -4.41
CA THR A 93 -7.57 -7.99 -4.15
C THR A 93 -8.94 -7.53 -3.68
N GLY A 94 -9.08 -6.25 -3.32
CA GLY A 94 -10.24 -5.71 -2.62
C GLY A 94 -10.46 -6.45 -1.29
N TYR A 95 -9.51 -6.41 -0.36
CA TYR A 95 -9.58 -7.09 0.95
C TYR A 95 -9.62 -8.63 0.84
N LEU A 96 -8.79 -9.20 -0.02
CA LEU A 96 -8.74 -10.64 -0.32
C LEU A 96 -10.06 -11.21 -0.85
N ASN A 97 -10.95 -10.37 -1.40
CA ASN A 97 -12.21 -10.83 -1.99
C ASN A 97 -12.05 -11.37 -3.41
N PHE A 98 -11.00 -10.94 -4.14
CA PHE A 98 -10.68 -11.35 -5.51
C PHE A 98 -11.85 -11.19 -6.49
N GLY A 99 -12.09 -9.96 -6.97
CA GLY A 99 -13.17 -9.65 -7.92
C GLY A 99 -12.74 -9.46 -9.38
N GLY A 100 -11.45 -9.65 -9.69
CA GLY A 100 -10.86 -9.44 -11.02
C GLY A 100 -10.50 -10.74 -11.74
N ASP A 101 -9.49 -10.68 -12.60
CA ASP A 101 -9.04 -11.84 -13.40
C ASP A 101 -8.32 -12.92 -12.57
N VAL A 102 -7.75 -12.54 -11.41
CA VAL A 102 -7.04 -13.44 -10.49
C VAL A 102 -8.02 -14.08 -9.52
N SER A 103 -7.99 -15.41 -9.40
CA SER A 103 -8.80 -16.15 -8.42
C SER A 103 -8.09 -16.33 -7.08
N PRO A 104 -8.82 -16.57 -5.97
CA PRO A 104 -8.23 -16.77 -4.64
C PRO A 104 -7.19 -17.89 -4.59
N SER A 105 -7.44 -18.99 -5.30
CA SER A 105 -6.55 -20.16 -5.36
C SER A 105 -5.17 -19.88 -5.98
N GLN A 106 -4.97 -18.73 -6.60
CA GLN A 106 -3.69 -18.36 -7.20
C GLN A 106 -2.72 -17.75 -6.19
N ASN A 107 -3.19 -17.32 -5.01
CA ASN A 107 -2.38 -16.56 -4.04
C ASN A 107 -1.63 -15.36 -4.68
N ASN A 108 -2.15 -14.80 -5.77
CA ASN A 108 -1.50 -13.70 -6.49
C ASN A 108 -2.10 -12.37 -6.04
N PHE A 109 -1.64 -11.91 -4.88
CA PHE A 109 -2.20 -10.75 -4.19
C PHE A 109 -1.85 -9.40 -4.85
N GLY A 110 -0.93 -9.39 -5.82
CA GLY A 110 -0.49 -8.18 -6.53
C GLY A 110 -0.90 -8.11 -8.00
N GLY A 111 -1.72 -9.06 -8.48
CA GLY A 111 -2.10 -9.12 -9.89
C GLY A 111 -0.92 -9.37 -10.85
N LEU A 112 0.15 -10.01 -10.38
CA LEU A 112 1.39 -10.19 -11.13
C LEU A 112 1.12 -10.98 -12.42
N GLY A 113 1.30 -10.33 -13.56
CA GLY A 113 1.14 -10.92 -14.88
C GLY A 113 -0.31 -11.00 -15.37
N ALA A 114 -1.29 -10.50 -14.61
CA ALA A 114 -2.64 -10.32 -15.11
C ALA A 114 -2.68 -9.09 -16.03
N THR A 115 -3.34 -9.20 -17.18
CA THR A 115 -3.35 -8.15 -18.22
C THR A 115 -4.76 -7.65 -18.57
N GLY A 116 -5.79 -8.09 -17.87
CA GLY A 116 -7.18 -7.85 -18.26
C GLY A 116 -7.73 -8.96 -19.16
N GLY A 117 -9.06 -9.12 -19.18
CA GLY A 117 -9.78 -9.91 -20.18
C GLY A 117 -9.67 -11.43 -19.99
N GLY A 118 -9.53 -11.91 -18.76
CA GLY A 118 -9.47 -13.34 -18.42
C GLY A 118 -8.06 -13.95 -18.44
N SER A 119 -7.01 -13.16 -18.67
CA SER A 119 -5.63 -13.61 -18.50
C SER A 119 -5.28 -13.70 -17.02
N LYS A 120 -5.28 -14.92 -16.48
CA LYS A 120 -5.21 -15.20 -15.04
C LYS A 120 -3.93 -14.72 -14.34
N GLY A 121 -2.85 -14.42 -15.06
CA GLY A 121 -1.57 -14.06 -14.46
C GLY A 121 -0.87 -15.23 -13.75
N ALA A 122 0.08 -14.93 -12.86
CA ALA A 122 0.85 -15.91 -12.11
C ALA A 122 0.02 -16.61 -11.00
N SER A 123 0.50 -17.77 -10.56
CA SER A 123 -0.05 -18.53 -9.43
C SER A 123 1.08 -18.99 -8.51
N PHE A 124 0.84 -18.92 -7.20
CA PHE A 124 1.79 -19.28 -6.17
C PHE A 124 1.22 -20.42 -5.29
N PRO A 125 2.06 -21.35 -4.83
CA PRO A 125 1.61 -22.57 -4.15
C PRO A 125 0.91 -22.29 -2.82
N ASP A 126 1.26 -21.21 -2.13
CA ASP A 126 0.70 -20.85 -0.83
C ASP A 126 0.69 -19.32 -0.62
N MET A 127 0.05 -18.92 0.48
CA MET A 127 -0.11 -17.53 0.88
C MET A 127 1.24 -16.81 1.07
N GLU A 128 2.21 -17.44 1.73
CA GLU A 128 3.50 -16.79 2.01
C GLU A 128 4.32 -16.58 0.73
N THR A 129 4.32 -17.56 -0.18
CA THR A 129 4.99 -17.45 -1.48
C THR A 129 4.37 -16.34 -2.33
N GLY A 130 3.04 -16.22 -2.30
CA GLY A 130 2.32 -15.14 -2.97
C GLY A 130 2.65 -13.75 -2.41
N ILE A 131 2.69 -13.62 -1.07
CA ILE A 131 3.09 -12.38 -0.39
C ILE A 131 4.55 -12.02 -0.74
N LEU A 132 5.47 -12.99 -0.69
CA LEU A 132 6.87 -12.78 -1.02
C LEU A 132 7.05 -12.30 -2.46
N ALA A 133 6.31 -12.87 -3.43
CA ALA A 133 6.36 -12.42 -4.82
C ALA A 133 5.99 -10.94 -4.97
N VAL A 134 4.96 -10.47 -4.27
CA VAL A 134 4.57 -9.04 -4.25
C VAL A 134 5.66 -8.18 -3.65
N ILE A 135 6.24 -8.61 -2.52
CA ILE A 135 7.32 -7.89 -1.83
C ILE A 135 8.56 -7.78 -2.71
N GLN A 136 8.96 -8.87 -3.37
CA GLN A 136 10.07 -8.86 -4.32
C GLN A 136 9.77 -7.92 -5.49
N HIS A 137 8.54 -7.90 -6.02
CA HIS A 137 8.20 -6.98 -7.10
C HIS A 137 8.26 -5.50 -6.65
N LEU A 138 7.82 -5.21 -5.41
CA LEU A 138 7.96 -3.89 -4.81
C LEU A 138 9.43 -3.51 -4.62
N LYS A 139 10.27 -4.42 -4.13
CA LYS A 139 11.71 -4.21 -4.02
C LYS A 139 12.36 -3.96 -5.37
N CYS A 140 11.93 -4.68 -6.41
CA CYS A 140 12.38 -4.45 -7.78
C CYS A 140 12.15 -2.98 -8.15
N TYR A 141 10.93 -2.47 -8.02
CA TYR A 141 10.66 -1.06 -8.30
C TYR A 141 11.38 -0.08 -7.37
N GLY A 142 11.44 -0.40 -6.08
CA GLY A 142 11.89 0.51 -5.03
C GLY A 142 13.40 0.60 -4.85
N SER A 143 14.18 -0.34 -5.42
CA SER A 143 15.61 -0.47 -5.12
C SER A 143 16.43 -1.18 -6.20
N ASP A 144 17.73 -0.89 -6.21
CA ASP A 144 18.76 -1.63 -6.96
C ASP A 144 19.46 -2.69 -6.10
N GLU A 145 19.14 -2.79 -4.80
CA GLU A 145 19.70 -3.79 -3.88
C GLU A 145 19.20 -5.20 -4.18
N PRO A 146 20.07 -6.24 -4.20
CA PRO A 146 19.69 -7.61 -4.52
C PRO A 146 18.64 -8.18 -3.56
N LEU A 147 17.93 -9.21 -4.01
CA LEU A 147 17.05 -10.00 -3.15
C LEU A 147 17.83 -10.66 -2.02
N VAL A 148 17.22 -10.74 -0.84
CA VAL A 148 17.76 -11.51 0.29
C VAL A 148 17.36 -12.98 0.19
N THR A 149 16.19 -13.24 -0.41
CA THR A 149 15.62 -14.57 -0.64
C THR A 149 15.80 -15.04 -2.09
N GLU A 150 15.48 -16.31 -2.36
CA GLU A 150 15.43 -16.82 -3.73
C GLU A 150 14.36 -16.09 -4.57
N LEU A 151 14.63 -15.92 -5.86
CA LEU A 151 13.71 -15.23 -6.76
C LEU A 151 12.41 -16.02 -6.99
N ILE A 152 11.29 -15.44 -6.57
CA ILE A 152 9.93 -15.95 -6.74
C ILE A 152 9.13 -15.08 -7.71
N ASP A 153 9.35 -13.76 -7.73
CA ASP A 153 8.64 -12.83 -8.61
C ASP A 153 8.90 -13.13 -10.10
N PRO A 154 7.91 -13.62 -10.86
CA PRO A 154 8.09 -13.94 -12.28
C PRO A 154 8.28 -12.70 -13.16
N ARG A 155 8.05 -11.49 -12.62
CA ARG A 155 8.20 -10.21 -13.29
C ARG A 155 9.45 -9.44 -12.87
N TRP A 156 10.31 -10.03 -12.06
CA TRP A 156 11.59 -9.44 -11.67
C TRP A 156 12.47 -9.21 -12.90
N GLN A 157 12.81 -7.95 -13.19
CA GLN A 157 13.59 -7.58 -14.36
C GLN A 157 14.47 -6.37 -14.08
N GLU A 158 15.71 -6.41 -14.55
CA GLU A 158 16.70 -5.35 -14.33
C GLU A 158 16.20 -3.95 -14.76
N LYS A 159 15.41 -3.88 -15.84
CA LYS A 159 14.86 -2.61 -16.34
C LYS A 159 13.87 -1.92 -15.41
N LEU A 160 13.28 -2.65 -14.45
CA LEU A 160 12.32 -2.11 -13.48
C LEU A 160 13.02 -1.59 -12.22
N ARG A 161 14.32 -1.89 -12.07
CA ARG A 161 15.05 -1.64 -10.84
C ARG A 161 15.21 -0.16 -10.51
N GLY A 162 14.87 0.18 -9.26
CA GLY A 162 14.92 1.55 -8.74
C GLY A 162 14.01 2.55 -9.47
N LYS A 163 13.06 2.09 -10.30
CA LYS A 163 12.25 3.00 -11.13
C LYS A 163 11.04 3.61 -10.44
N ALA A 164 10.68 3.16 -9.25
CA ALA A 164 9.67 3.80 -8.40
C ALA A 164 10.09 3.71 -6.93
N VAL A 165 11.03 4.56 -6.52
CA VAL A 165 11.51 4.60 -5.12
C VAL A 165 10.40 4.99 -4.13
N TYR A 166 9.34 5.67 -4.59
CA TYR A 166 8.18 6.06 -3.78
C TYR A 166 6.91 5.32 -4.24
N ALA A 167 6.03 4.98 -3.30
CA ALA A 167 4.77 4.28 -3.57
C ALA A 167 3.86 5.06 -4.55
N GLN A 168 3.85 6.39 -4.45
CA GLN A 168 3.15 7.30 -5.36
C GLN A 168 3.59 7.12 -6.83
N TRP A 169 4.83 6.70 -7.07
CA TRP A 169 5.39 6.46 -8.41
C TRP A 169 5.10 5.04 -8.94
N LEU A 170 4.35 4.21 -8.21
CA LEU A 170 3.88 2.93 -8.75
C LEU A 170 2.80 3.12 -9.85
N GLY A 171 2.15 4.28 -9.91
CA GLY A 171 1.29 4.66 -11.02
C GLY A 171 2.09 5.17 -12.23
N TYR A 172 1.97 4.51 -13.38
CA TYR A 172 2.71 4.87 -14.60
C TYR A 172 2.57 6.37 -14.95
N ALA A 173 1.35 6.90 -14.92
CA ALA A 173 1.07 8.31 -15.26
C ALA A 173 1.58 9.33 -14.23
N ASP A 174 1.96 8.88 -13.02
CA ASP A 174 2.45 9.74 -11.94
C ASP A 174 3.94 9.54 -11.67
N ASN A 175 4.57 8.58 -12.36
CA ASN A 175 5.99 8.28 -12.21
C ASN A 175 6.84 9.14 -13.17
N PRO A 176 7.78 9.94 -12.66
CA PRO A 176 8.68 10.74 -13.50
C PRO A 176 9.60 9.90 -14.40
N ASN A 177 9.81 8.61 -14.09
CA ASN A 177 10.61 7.68 -14.89
C ASN A 177 9.83 7.05 -16.06
N GLY A 178 8.53 7.34 -16.23
CA GLY A 178 7.73 6.82 -17.33
C GLY A 178 7.55 5.29 -17.29
N THR A 179 7.39 4.74 -16.08
CA THR A 179 7.13 3.31 -15.81
C THR A 179 6.28 3.19 -14.55
N GLY A 180 5.80 1.99 -14.21
CA GLY A 180 5.03 1.79 -12.99
C GLY A 180 4.37 0.42 -12.93
N TRP A 181 3.96 0.03 -11.73
CA TRP A 181 3.19 -1.18 -11.47
C TRP A 181 1.87 -1.18 -12.25
N ALA A 182 1.15 -0.05 -12.21
CA ALA A 182 -0.15 0.11 -12.83
C ALA A 182 -0.07 1.05 -14.04
N ASN A 183 -0.62 0.63 -15.18
CA ASN A 183 -0.69 1.42 -16.42
C ASN A 183 -2.15 1.52 -16.89
N PRO A 184 -2.71 2.73 -17.13
CA PRO A 184 -2.09 4.06 -17.04
C PRO A 184 -1.86 4.56 -15.61
N GLY A 185 -2.50 3.96 -14.60
CA GLY A 185 -2.08 4.12 -13.21
C GLY A 185 -2.26 5.50 -12.55
N LYS A 186 -3.02 6.43 -13.15
CA LYS A 186 -3.26 7.74 -12.54
C LYS A 186 -3.87 7.63 -11.13
N GLY A 187 -3.26 8.29 -10.15
CA GLY A 187 -3.60 8.29 -8.74
C GLY A 187 -3.46 6.91 -8.06
N TYR A 188 -2.74 5.96 -8.67
CA TYR A 188 -2.63 4.60 -8.14
C TYR A 188 -1.94 4.59 -6.78
N GLY A 189 -0.76 5.18 -6.68
CA GLY A 189 -0.03 5.20 -5.42
C GLY A 189 -0.75 5.99 -4.33
N ASP A 190 -1.46 7.07 -4.67
CA ASP A 190 -2.30 7.81 -3.71
C ASP A 190 -3.41 6.94 -3.11
N ARG A 191 -3.98 6.01 -3.89
CA ARG A 191 -4.95 5.03 -3.36
C ARG A 191 -4.32 4.06 -2.37
N LEU A 192 -3.04 3.72 -2.55
CA LEU A 192 -2.31 2.91 -1.57
C LEU A 192 -2.09 3.70 -0.28
N ILE A 193 -1.68 4.96 -0.38
CA ILE A 193 -1.53 5.85 0.79
C ILE A 193 -2.86 6.02 1.51
N ALA A 194 -3.96 6.18 0.80
CA ALA A 194 -5.29 6.27 1.39
C ALA A 194 -5.68 4.98 2.16
N VAL A 195 -5.21 3.79 1.74
CA VAL A 195 -5.39 2.56 2.52
C VAL A 195 -4.55 2.62 3.80
N VAL A 196 -3.29 3.03 3.73
CA VAL A 196 -2.42 3.21 4.92
C VAL A 196 -3.05 4.16 5.92
N GLU A 197 -3.55 5.31 5.47
CA GLU A 197 -4.22 6.31 6.32
C GLU A 197 -5.50 5.76 6.96
N LYS A 198 -6.31 5.02 6.20
CA LYS A 198 -7.51 4.34 6.73
C LYS A 198 -7.16 3.34 7.80
N VAL A 199 -6.11 2.54 7.61
CA VAL A 199 -5.64 1.61 8.64
C VAL A 199 -5.14 2.40 9.83
N SER A 200 -4.33 3.45 9.66
CA SER A 200 -3.80 4.26 10.77
C SER A 200 -4.91 4.82 11.68
N GLY A 201 -5.97 5.39 11.07
CA GLY A 201 -7.14 5.92 11.76
C GLY A 201 -8.17 4.88 12.20
N TYR A 202 -7.96 3.59 11.94
CA TYR A 202 -8.93 2.55 12.23
C TYR A 202 -9.00 2.25 13.74
N GLU A 203 -10.18 2.42 14.34
CA GLU A 203 -10.47 1.95 15.69
C GLU A 203 -10.69 0.43 15.66
N TYR A 204 -9.97 -0.31 16.50
CA TYR A 204 -10.01 -1.76 16.53
C TYR A 204 -9.93 -2.31 17.95
N VAL A 205 -10.41 -3.54 18.12
CA VAL A 205 -10.25 -4.30 19.36
C VAL A 205 -9.12 -5.30 19.14
N VAL A 206 -8.17 -5.38 20.07
CA VAL A 206 -7.03 -6.28 20.00
C VAL A 206 -7.52 -7.72 19.78
N LEU A 207 -7.19 -8.30 18.62
CA LEU A 207 -7.55 -9.67 18.26
C LEU A 207 -6.63 -10.62 19.05
N GLY A 208 -7.04 -11.03 20.25
CA GLY A 208 -6.23 -11.93 21.09
C GLY A 208 -6.55 -11.88 22.58
N GLU A 209 -7.26 -10.87 23.07
CA GLU A 209 -7.81 -10.93 24.43
C GLU A 209 -9.03 -11.86 24.44
N LYS A 210 -8.90 -12.99 25.15
CA LYS A 210 -10.08 -13.76 25.58
C LYS A 210 -10.99 -12.80 26.34
N ASP A 211 -12.30 -12.85 26.10
CA ASP A 211 -13.35 -11.98 26.68
C ASP A 211 -13.41 -11.90 28.24
N GLY A 212 -12.45 -12.48 28.96
CA GLY A 212 -12.37 -12.52 30.43
C GLY A 212 -11.66 -11.33 31.11
N ASP A 213 -10.73 -10.62 30.44
CA ASP A 213 -9.83 -9.70 31.16
C ASP A 213 -10.29 -8.22 31.19
N ARG A 214 -11.30 -7.85 30.38
CA ARG A 214 -11.85 -6.48 30.38
C ARG A 214 -12.71 -6.12 31.61
N LYS A 215 -12.96 -7.04 32.55
CA LYS A 215 -13.76 -6.77 33.77
C LYS A 215 -12.97 -6.29 35.00
N ALA A 216 -11.64 -6.15 34.93
CA ALA A 216 -10.85 -5.79 36.12
C ALA A 216 -10.37 -4.32 36.20
N ALA A 217 -10.51 -3.51 35.15
CA ALA A 217 -9.90 -2.18 35.09
C ALA A 217 -10.87 -0.99 35.25
N GLY A 218 -12.09 -1.22 35.76
CA GLY A 218 -13.18 -0.23 35.78
C GLY A 218 -13.78 0.11 37.13
N GLY A 219 -13.06 -0.09 38.25
CA GLY A 219 -13.60 0.33 39.54
C GLY A 219 -12.58 0.37 40.67
N VAL A 220 -12.06 1.56 40.95
CA VAL A 220 -12.00 2.20 42.29
C VAL A 220 -12.14 3.71 42.09
#